data_AF-A0A562SVQ6-F1
#
_entry.id   AF-A0A562SVQ6-F1
#
_cell.length_a   1.000
_cell.length_b   1.000
_cell.length_c   1.000
_cell.angle_alpha   90.00
_cell.angle_beta   90.00
_cell.angle_gamma   90.00
#
_symmetry.space_group_name_H-M   'P 1'
#
loop_
_entity.id
_entity.type
_entity.pdbx_description
1 polymer ?
#
loop_
_entity_poly.entity_id
_entity_poly.type
_entity_poly.pdbx_seq_one_letter_code
_entity_poly.pdbx_strand_id
1 'polypeptide(L)'
;MRDLSIGGWTSILLGFGYIIYCAYGFDTNPNKKFYHKLFVRQTFLTHLVAALGLFCYGYYRCNNGHYQETFYFAPLIFLIALMFFNWLTRLATDRNILISTRWDSRPPQYKWYIDGFFSFLIVLIPILSSVLAMNKFRFGEFFR
;
A
#
# COMPACT_ATOMS: atom_id res chain seq x y z
N MET A 1 19.85 -10.51 -15.15
CA MET A 1 18.75 -10.45 -14.16
C MET A 1 18.75 -11.79 -13.44
N ARG A 2 18.88 -11.83 -12.11
CA ARG A 2 18.69 -13.10 -11.38
C ARG A 2 17.20 -13.42 -11.40
N ASP A 3 16.83 -14.65 -11.72
CA ASP A 3 15.44 -15.07 -11.73
C ASP A 3 14.82 -14.82 -10.34
N LEU A 4 13.70 -14.09 -10.32
CA LEU A 4 12.92 -13.92 -9.11
C LEU A 4 12.40 -15.30 -8.69
N SER A 5 12.67 -15.65 -7.43
CA SER A 5 12.11 -16.86 -6.85
C SER A 5 10.57 -16.82 -6.89
N ILE A 6 9.93 -17.99 -6.86
CA ILE A 6 8.46 -18.12 -6.77
C ILE A 6 7.94 -17.29 -5.58
N GLY A 7 8.63 -17.33 -4.43
CA GLY A 7 8.29 -16.53 -3.25
C GLY A 7 8.37 -15.02 -3.51
N GLY A 8 9.40 -14.57 -4.22
CA GLY A 8 9.55 -13.17 -4.64
C GLY A 8 8.37 -12.70 -5.49
N TRP A 9 7.99 -13.44 -6.54
CA TRP A 9 6.80 -13.13 -7.35
C TRP A 9 5.52 -13.11 -6.53
N THR A 10 5.36 -14.07 -5.61
CA THR A 10 4.19 -14.17 -4.74
C THR A 10 4.09 -12.96 -3.82
N SER A 11 5.21 -12.47 -3.29
CA SER A 11 5.26 -11.27 -2.45
C SER A 11 4.88 -10.00 -3.21
N ILE A 12 5.31 -9.88 -4.47
CA ILE A 12 4.96 -8.76 -5.34
C ILE A 12 3.46 -8.81 -5.64
N LEU A 13 2.93 -9.97 -6.04
CA LEU A 13 1.51 -10.13 -6.36
C LEU A 13 0.62 -9.82 -5.14
N LEU A 14 0.96 -10.32 -3.96
CA LEU A 14 0.17 -10.04 -2.75
C LEU A 14 0.34 -8.60 -2.25
N GLY A 15 1.56 -8.06 -2.29
CA GLY A 15 1.84 -6.71 -1.82
C GLY A 15 1.27 -5.63 -2.75
N PHE A 16 1.72 -5.61 -4.00
CA PHE A 16 1.26 -4.64 -5.00
C PHE A 16 -0.15 -4.93 -5.48
N GLY A 17 -0.50 -6.20 -5.69
CA GLY A 17 -1.86 -6.55 -6.12
C GLY A 17 -2.91 -6.05 -5.14
N TYR A 18 -2.62 -6.09 -3.83
CA TYR A 18 -3.49 -5.49 -2.83
C TYR A 18 -3.66 -3.97 -2.99
N ILE A 19 -2.56 -3.24 -3.21
CA ILE A 19 -2.59 -1.78 -3.40
C ILE A 19 -3.37 -1.43 -4.67
N ILE A 20 -3.10 -2.13 -5.78
CA ILE A 20 -3.80 -1.94 -7.06
C ILE A 20 -5.29 -2.24 -6.89
N TYR A 21 -5.63 -3.36 -6.23
CA TYR A 21 -7.01 -3.72 -5.94
C TYR A 21 -7.75 -2.61 -5.17
N CYS A 22 -7.10 -2.01 -4.18
CA CYS A 22 -7.69 -0.92 -3.40
C CYS A 22 -7.83 0.39 -4.18
N ALA A 23 -6.77 0.78 -4.92
CA ALA A 23 -6.65 2.10 -5.55
C ALA A 23 -7.26 2.20 -6.95
N TYR A 24 -7.24 1.12 -7.73
CA TYR A 24 -7.84 1.08 -9.07
C TYR A 24 -9.30 0.61 -9.01
N GLY A 25 -9.60 -0.48 -8.29
CA GLY A 25 -10.95 -1.04 -8.24
C GLY A 25 -11.56 -1.31 -9.63
N PHE A 26 -12.85 -1.65 -9.66
CA PHE A 26 -13.61 -1.87 -10.91
C PHE A 26 -14.58 -0.73 -11.24
N ASP A 27 -14.45 0.42 -10.59
CA ASP A 27 -15.35 1.57 -10.74
C ASP A 27 -14.55 2.83 -11.04
N THR A 28 -15.01 3.60 -12.03
CA THR A 28 -14.40 4.87 -12.46
C THR A 28 -14.72 6.02 -11.50
N ASN A 29 -15.69 5.84 -10.59
CA ASN A 29 -16.01 6.79 -9.55
C ASN A 29 -15.11 6.56 -8.32
N PRO A 30 -14.24 7.52 -7.95
CA PRO A 30 -13.32 7.38 -6.82
C PRO A 30 -14.01 7.08 -5.47
N ASN A 31 -15.28 7.47 -5.29
CA ASN A 31 -16.03 7.22 -4.05
C ASN A 31 -16.54 5.78 -3.93
N LYS A 32 -16.61 5.05 -5.04
CA LYS A 32 -17.11 3.66 -5.10
C LYS A 32 -15.98 2.62 -5.07
N LYS A 33 -14.74 3.07 -5.21
CA LYS A 33 -13.57 2.20 -5.15
C LYS A 33 -13.40 1.55 -3.78
N PHE A 34 -12.74 0.41 -3.77
CA PHE A 34 -12.62 -0.42 -2.56
C PHE A 34 -11.92 0.30 -1.40
N TYR A 35 -10.91 1.14 -1.67
CA TYR A 35 -10.23 1.89 -0.60
C TYR A 35 -11.20 2.73 0.25
N HIS A 36 -12.31 3.21 -0.32
CA HIS A 36 -13.28 4.02 0.42
C HIS A 36 -13.99 3.18 1.51
N LYS A 37 -14.13 1.87 1.30
CA LYS A 37 -14.64 0.93 2.32
C LYS A 37 -13.66 0.76 3.48
N LEU A 38 -12.36 1.01 3.27
CA LEU A 38 -11.34 0.94 4.33
C LEU A 38 -11.46 2.09 5.34
N PHE A 39 -12.29 3.12 5.08
CA PHE A 39 -12.59 4.14 6.09
C PHE A 39 -13.64 3.67 7.12
N VAL A 40 -14.29 2.53 6.88
CA VAL A 40 -15.19 1.91 7.85
C VAL A 40 -14.37 1.06 8.83
N ARG A 41 -14.56 1.29 10.13
CA ARG A 41 -13.76 0.67 11.21
C ARG A 41 -13.67 -0.86 11.11
N GLN A 42 -14.79 -1.54 10.89
CA GLN A 42 -14.82 -3.01 10.80
C GLN A 42 -13.99 -3.51 9.62
N THR A 43 -14.22 -2.97 8.43
CA THR A 43 -13.44 -3.30 7.22
C THR A 43 -11.96 -3.01 7.43
N PHE A 44 -11.62 -1.84 7.97
CA PHE A 44 -10.24 -1.46 8.26
C PHE A 44 -9.55 -2.48 9.17
N LEU A 45 -10.18 -2.85 10.29
CA LEU A 45 -9.60 -3.78 11.26
C LEU A 45 -9.36 -5.17 10.64
N THR A 46 -10.31 -5.68 9.84
CA THR A 46 -10.12 -6.96 9.14
C THR A 46 -8.91 -6.93 8.22
N HIS A 47 -8.78 -5.87 7.42
CA HIS A 47 -7.63 -5.70 6.52
C HIS A 47 -6.33 -5.46 7.27
N LEU A 48 -6.37 -4.74 8.39
CA LEU A 48 -5.21 -4.50 9.24
C LEU A 48 -4.68 -5.80 9.84
N VAL A 49 -5.56 -6.66 10.37
CA VAL A 49 -5.17 -7.98 10.90
C VAL A 49 -4.56 -8.86 9.81
N ALA A 50 -5.16 -8.90 8.62
CA ALA A 50 -4.62 -9.64 7.48
C ALA A 50 -3.24 -9.09 7.04
N ALA A 51 -3.10 -7.77 6.97
CA ALA A 51 -1.86 -7.09 6.61
C ALA A 51 -0.76 -7.30 7.66
N LEU A 52 -1.11 -7.32 8.95
CA LEU A 52 -0.18 -7.67 10.03
C LEU A 52 0.29 -9.13 9.91
N GLY A 53 -0.62 -10.06 9.58
CA GLY A 53 -0.25 -11.45 9.32
C GLY A 53 0.75 -11.59 8.17
N LEU A 54 0.49 -10.91 7.04
CA LEU A 54 1.42 -10.86 5.91
C LEU A 54 2.76 -10.21 6.29
N PHE A 55 2.73 -9.14 7.08
CA PHE A 55 3.95 -8.48 7.55
C PHE A 55 4.81 -9.42 8.40
N CYS A 56 4.23 -10.09 9.39
CA CYS A 56 4.94 -11.06 10.24
C CYS A 56 5.50 -12.22 9.41
N TYR A 57 4.72 -12.74 8.46
CA TYR A 57 5.17 -13.79 7.54
C TYR A 57 6.35 -13.31 6.68
N GLY A 58 6.25 -12.14 6.06
CA GLY A 58 7.33 -11.54 5.28
C GLY A 58 8.59 -11.31 6.10
N TYR A 59 8.45 -10.89 7.35
CA TYR A 59 9.57 -10.65 8.25
C TYR A 59 10.30 -11.96 8.56
N TYR A 60 9.54 -13.02 8.88
CA TYR A 60 10.07 -14.36 9.06
C TYR A 60 10.82 -14.84 7.80
N ARG A 61 10.25 -14.68 6.60
CA ARG A 61 10.91 -15.07 5.34
C ARG A 61 12.20 -14.29 5.10
N CYS A 62 12.20 -12.98 5.31
CA CYS A 62 13.38 -12.12 5.12
C CYS A 62 14.51 -12.45 6.10
N ASN A 63 14.19 -12.83 7.34
CA ASN A 63 15.20 -13.25 8.32
C ASN A 63 15.81 -14.63 8.01
N ASN A 64 15.22 -15.39 7.09
CA ASN A 64 15.74 -16.67 6.58
C ASN A 64 16.36 -16.52 5.17
N GLY A 65 16.94 -15.36 4.85
CA GLY A 65 17.65 -15.13 3.58
C GLY A 65 16.78 -14.79 2.36
N HIS A 66 15.44 -14.71 2.49
CA HIS A 66 14.54 -14.42 1.36
C HIS A 66 14.18 -12.93 1.23
N TYR A 67 15.16 -12.03 1.13
CA TYR A 67 14.89 -10.57 1.19
C TYR A 67 14.08 -10.01 0.01
N GLN A 68 13.98 -10.74 -1.10
CA GLN A 68 13.10 -10.37 -2.22
C GLN A 68 11.63 -10.37 -1.82
N GLU A 69 11.27 -11.00 -0.69
CA GLU A 69 9.90 -11.14 -0.19
C GLU A 69 9.44 -9.97 0.71
N THR A 70 10.20 -8.88 0.76
CA THR A 70 9.86 -7.68 1.54
C THR A 70 8.59 -6.96 1.08
N PHE A 71 8.08 -7.25 -0.12
CA PHE A 71 6.80 -6.72 -0.60
C PHE A 71 5.58 -7.19 0.19
N TYR A 72 5.73 -8.24 1.02
CA TYR A 72 4.70 -8.59 2.01
C TYR A 72 4.43 -7.48 3.04
N PHE A 73 5.34 -6.50 3.20
CA PHE A 73 5.13 -5.35 4.07
C PHE A 73 4.22 -4.29 3.46
N ALA A 74 4.09 -4.27 2.13
CA ALA A 74 3.41 -3.21 1.40
C ALA A 74 1.94 -3.01 1.83
N PRO A 75 1.11 -4.05 2.07
CA PRO A 75 -0.27 -3.88 2.51
C PRO A 75 -0.41 -3.14 3.84
N LEU A 76 0.45 -3.45 4.82
CA LEU A 76 0.41 -2.80 6.14
C LEU A 76 0.81 -1.33 6.02
N ILE A 77 1.89 -1.07 5.30
CA ILE A 77 2.41 0.29 5.10
C ILE A 77 1.39 1.13 4.31
N PHE A 78 0.72 0.54 3.32
CA PHE A 78 -0.35 1.17 2.57
C PHE A 78 -1.52 1.55 3.47
N LEU A 79 -1.99 0.67 4.34
CA LEU A 79 -3.09 0.97 5.26
C LEU A 79 -2.75 2.12 6.21
N ILE A 80 -1.54 2.14 6.75
CA ILE A 80 -1.05 3.21 7.62
C ILE A 80 -0.99 4.53 6.85
N ALA A 81 -0.38 4.52 5.66
CA ALA A 81 -0.29 5.71 4.80
C ALA A 81 -1.68 6.23 4.42
N LEU A 82 -2.58 5.34 4.00
CA LEU A 82 -3.95 5.69 3.62
C LEU A 82 -4.69 6.40 4.75
N MET A 83 -4.64 5.87 5.97
CA MET A 83 -5.29 6.50 7.12
C MET A 83 -4.65 7.83 7.49
N PHE A 84 -3.32 7.91 7.47
CA PHE A 84 -2.58 9.13 7.77
C PHE A 84 -2.92 10.26 6.79
N PHE A 85 -2.83 10.00 5.49
CA PHE A 85 -3.16 11.01 4.47
C PHE A 85 -4.66 11.31 4.42
N ASN A 86 -5.54 10.34 4.71
CA ASN A 86 -6.95 10.64 4.86
C ASN A 86 -7.21 11.61 6.02
N TRP A 87 -6.56 11.40 7.16
CA TRP A 87 -6.65 12.32 8.30
C TRP A 87 -6.15 13.73 7.93
N LEU A 88 -5.03 13.85 7.23
CA LEU A 88 -4.53 15.14 6.71
C LEU A 88 -5.53 15.80 5.75
N THR A 89 -6.12 15.04 4.83
CA THR A 89 -7.13 15.57 3.90
C THR A 89 -8.37 16.05 4.63
N ARG A 90 -8.84 15.30 5.64
CA ARG A 90 -9.98 15.70 6.46
C ARG A 90 -9.71 17.01 7.19
N LEU A 91 -8.51 17.20 7.74
CA LEU A 91 -8.12 18.46 8.38
C LEU A 91 -8.12 19.65 7.41
N ALA A 92 -7.76 19.43 6.15
CA ALA A 92 -7.64 20.51 5.16
C ALA A 92 -8.94 20.79 4.37
N THR A 93 -9.88 19.84 4.34
CA THR A 93 -11.00 19.87 3.37
C THR A 93 -12.34 19.32 3.90
N ASP A 94 -12.41 18.87 5.16
CA ASP A 94 -13.59 18.26 5.79
C ASP A 94 -14.17 17.03 5.09
N ARG A 95 -13.43 16.43 4.15
CA ARG A 95 -13.82 15.21 3.43
C ARG A 95 -12.71 14.17 3.43
N ASN A 96 -13.08 12.93 3.08
CA ASN A 96 -12.10 11.89 2.84
C ASN A 96 -11.25 12.19 1.61
N ILE A 97 -10.05 11.59 1.58
CA ILE A 97 -9.16 11.62 0.42
C ILE A 97 -9.78 10.89 -0.77
N LEU A 98 -9.59 11.45 -1.97
CA LEU A 98 -10.06 10.86 -3.21
C LEU A 98 -8.90 10.32 -4.04
N ILE A 99 -8.82 9.00 -4.18
CA ILE A 99 -7.81 8.35 -5.02
C ILE A 99 -8.33 8.23 -6.45
N SER A 100 -7.86 9.13 -7.31
CA SER A 100 -8.25 9.21 -8.72
C SER A 100 -7.03 9.02 -9.64
N THR A 101 -7.22 8.16 -10.63
CA THR A 101 -6.30 7.84 -11.71
C THR A 101 -6.68 8.64 -12.96
N ARG A 102 -5.88 8.55 -14.04
CA ARG A 102 -6.17 9.24 -15.32
C ARG A 102 -7.51 8.84 -15.93
N TRP A 103 -7.99 7.63 -15.65
CA TRP A 103 -9.18 7.05 -16.28
C TRP A 103 -10.47 7.25 -15.47
N ASP A 104 -10.39 7.88 -14.30
CA ASP A 104 -11.53 8.07 -13.42
C ASP A 104 -12.29 9.36 -13.73
N SER A 105 -13.60 9.34 -13.50
CA SER A 105 -14.44 10.54 -13.51
C SER A 105 -14.21 11.33 -12.23
N ARG A 106 -13.41 12.39 -12.31
CA ARG A 106 -13.07 13.25 -11.16
C ARG A 106 -14.33 13.97 -10.67
N PRO A 107 -14.73 13.81 -9.40
CA PRO A 107 -15.87 14.55 -8.85
C PRO A 107 -15.52 16.04 -8.68
N PRO A 108 -16.51 16.95 -8.63
CA PRO A 108 -16.28 18.40 -8.53
C PRO A 108 -15.44 18.82 -7.31
N GLN A 109 -15.53 18.05 -6.23
CA GLN A 109 -14.80 18.29 -4.98
C GLN A 109 -13.33 17.83 -5.00
N TYR A 110 -12.87 17.21 -6.10
CA TYR A 110 -11.49 16.75 -6.27
C TYR A 110 -10.51 17.91 -6.34
N LYS A 111 -9.50 17.90 -5.47
CA LYS A 111 -8.45 18.91 -5.37
C LYS A 111 -7.14 18.28 -5.81
N TRP A 112 -6.74 18.49 -7.07
CA TRP A 112 -5.57 17.82 -7.67
C TRP A 112 -4.29 17.94 -6.84
N TYR A 113 -4.09 19.07 -6.16
CA TYR A 113 -2.91 19.37 -5.37
C TYR A 113 -2.87 18.60 -4.04
N ILE A 114 -4.02 18.34 -3.41
CA ILE A 114 -4.09 17.52 -2.18
C ILE A 114 -4.30 16.06 -2.54
N ASP A 115 -5.39 15.76 -3.25
CA ASP A 115 -5.79 14.39 -3.57
C ASP A 115 -4.77 13.72 -4.49
N GLY A 116 -4.30 14.43 -5.53
CA GLY A 116 -3.34 13.87 -6.47
C GLY A 116 -1.98 13.61 -5.82
N PHE A 117 -1.49 14.59 -5.06
CA PHE A 117 -0.21 14.46 -4.34
C PHE A 117 -0.27 13.37 -3.27
N PHE A 118 -1.28 13.35 -2.42
CA PHE A 118 -1.40 12.33 -1.38
C PHE A 118 -1.70 10.95 -1.95
N SER A 119 -2.48 10.83 -3.03
CA SER A 119 -2.68 9.55 -3.72
C SER A 119 -1.36 9.00 -4.27
N PHE A 120 -0.53 9.86 -4.84
CA PHE A 120 0.81 9.49 -5.28
C PHE A 120 1.67 8.99 -4.11
N LEU A 121 1.68 9.71 -2.98
CA LEU A 121 2.43 9.30 -1.80
C LEU A 121 1.93 7.99 -1.19
N ILE A 122 0.61 7.77 -1.11
CA ILE A 122 0.01 6.53 -0.60
C ILE A 122 0.48 5.31 -1.39
N VAL A 123 0.67 5.44 -2.70
CA VAL A 123 1.16 4.34 -3.54
C VAL A 123 2.69 4.26 -3.47
N LEU A 124 3.40 5.39 -3.45
CA LEU A 124 4.87 5.41 -3.49
C LEU A 124 5.51 4.92 -2.19
N ILE A 125 4.97 5.31 -1.02
CA ILE A 125 5.56 5.01 0.29
C ILE A 125 5.68 3.49 0.55
N PRO A 126 4.67 2.65 0.32
CA PRO A 126 4.78 1.20 0.46
C PRO A 126 5.87 0.59 -0.43
N ILE A 127 6.03 1.11 -1.65
CA ILE A 127 7.02 0.64 -2.62
C ILE A 127 8.42 0.95 -2.13
N LEU A 128 8.69 2.23 -1.84
CA LEU A 128 9.99 2.69 -1.36
C LEU A 128 10.35 2.01 -0.05
N SER A 129 9.39 1.87 0.87
CA SER A 129 9.65 1.22 2.17
C SER A 129 10.01 -0.26 2.00
N SER A 130 9.35 -0.98 1.08
CA SER A 130 9.68 -2.38 0.78
C SER A 130 11.08 -2.51 0.17
N VAL A 131 11.44 -1.62 -0.77
CA VAL A 131 12.78 -1.60 -1.38
C VAL A 131 13.88 -1.24 -0.36
N LEU A 132 13.62 -0.27 0.51
CA LEU A 132 14.53 0.10 1.59
C LEU A 132 14.71 -1.06 2.58
N ALA A 133 13.62 -1.75 2.94
CA ALA A 133 13.69 -2.95 3.76
C ALA A 133 14.53 -4.04 3.09
N MET A 134 14.33 -4.30 1.80
CA MET A 134 15.11 -5.29 1.04
C MET A 134 16.61 -5.00 1.12
N ASN A 135 16.99 -3.73 0.91
CA ASN A 135 18.39 -3.32 1.03
C ASN A 135 18.92 -3.53 2.45
N LYS A 136 18.15 -3.14 3.48
CA LYS A 136 18.54 -3.32 4.88
C LYS A 136 18.78 -4.79 5.23
N PHE A 137 17.88 -5.70 4.84
CA PHE A 137 18.06 -7.13 5.11
C PHE A 137 19.25 -7.71 4.33
N ARG A 138 19.42 -7.32 3.06
CA ARG A 138 20.55 -7.76 2.23
C ARG A 138 21.91 -7.32 2.78
N PHE A 139 22.02 -6.07 3.25
CA PHE A 139 23.25 -5.59 3.89
C PHE A 139 23.45 -6.19 5.28
N GLY A 140 22.37 -6.43 6.03
CA GLY A 140 22.43 -7.05 7.35
C GLY A 140 23.05 -8.45 7.34
N GLU A 141 22.76 -9.26 6.32
CA GLU A 141 23.41 -10.57 6.18
C GLU A 141 24.85 -10.49 5.67
N PHE A 142 25.27 -9.41 5.01
CA PHE A 142 26.69 -9.26 4.63
C PHE A 142 27.62 -9.16 5.84
N PHE A 143 27.10 -8.74 7.00
CA PHE A 143 27.85 -8.59 8.24
C PHE A 143 27.59 -9.71 9.28
N ARG A 144 26.76 -10.72 8.96
CA ARG A 144 26.56 -11.91 9.80
C ARG A 144 27.42 -13.05 9.30
#